data_AF-A0A1M4SVZ5-F1
#
_entry.id   AF-A0A1M4SVZ5-F1
#
_cell.length_a   1.000
_cell.length_b   1.000
_cell.length_c   1.000
_cell.angle_alpha   90.00
_cell.angle_beta   90.00
_cell.angle_gamma   90.00
#
_symmetry.space_group_name_H-M   'P 1'
#
loop_
_entity.id
_entity.type
_entity.pdbx_description
1 polymer ?
#
loop_
_entity_poly.entity_id
_entity_poly.type
_entity_poly.pdbx_seq_one_letter_code
_entity_poly.pdbx_strand_id
1 'polypeptide(L)' 'METNDTFQEIKERFIAADLDTKIQIYTTVQGLSVEQYKELLRVFPIKYLDKLEKAMA' A
#
# COMPACT_ATOMS: atom_id res chain seq x y z
N MET A 1 22.47 4.41 -6.35
CA MET A 1 21.54 3.99 -7.42
C MET A 1 20.25 3.64 -6.73
N GLU A 2 19.42 4.60 -6.33
CA GLU A 2 18.44 4.32 -5.27
C GLU A 2 17.19 5.15 -5.47
N THR A 3 16.13 4.56 -6.04
CA THR A 3 14.72 4.87 -5.67
C THR A 3 13.64 4.04 -6.38
N ASN A 4 13.97 3.09 -7.27
CA ASN A 4 12.93 2.31 -7.97
C ASN A 4 12.61 0.96 -7.29
N ASP A 5 13.58 0.32 -6.63
CA ASP A 5 13.40 -0.98 -5.97
C ASP A 5 12.44 -0.93 -4.77
N THR A 6 12.35 0.22 -4.09
CA THR A 6 11.55 0.35 -2.86
C THR A 6 10.06 0.13 -3.12
N PHE A 7 9.50 0.72 -4.18
CA PHE A 7 8.07 0.54 -4.49
C PHE A 7 7.76 -0.88 -4.93
N GLN A 8 8.64 -1.48 -5.74
CA GLN A 8 8.41 -2.82 -6.27
C GLN A 8 8.42 -3.86 -5.15
N GLU A 9 9.37 -3.75 -4.20
CA GLU A 9 9.41 -4.60 -3.02
C GLU A 9 8.21 -4.35 -2.08
N ILE A 10 7.83 -3.08 -1.87
CA ILE A 10 6.62 -2.72 -1.12
C ILE A 10 5.38 -3.35 -1.78
N LYS A 11 5.27 -3.29 -3.11
CA LYS A 11 4.15 -3.81 -3.87
C LYS A 11 4.09 -5.33 -3.79
N GLU A 12 5.21 -6.02 -3.92
CA GLU A 12 5.26 -7.48 -3.76
C GLU A 12 4.87 -7.90 -2.34
N ARG A 13 5.44 -7.25 -1.31
CA ARG A 13 5.04 -7.46 0.08
C ARG A 13 3.57 -7.15 0.29
N PHE A 14 3.07 -6.06 -0.28
CA PHE A 14 1.68 -5.65 -0.17
C PHE A 14 0.77 -6.69 -0.81
N ILE A 15 1.09 -7.22 -1.99
CA ILE A 15 0.27 -8.24 -2.67
C ILE A 15 0.27 -9.55 -1.87
N ALA A 16 1.43 -9.99 -1.39
CA ALA A 16 1.59 -11.21 -0.59
C ALA A 16 1.04 -11.10 0.84
N ALA A 17 0.91 -9.88 1.37
CA ALA A 17 0.41 -9.60 2.71
C ALA A 17 -1.10 -9.79 2.86
N ASP A 18 -1.51 -10.09 4.09
CA ASP A 18 -2.91 -10.07 4.54
C ASP A 18 -3.49 -8.66 4.61
N LEU A 19 -4.81 -8.56 4.76
CA LEU A 19 -5.53 -7.30 4.77
C LEU A 19 -5.00 -6.29 5.80
N ASP A 20 -4.73 -6.75 7.02
CA ASP A 20 -4.24 -5.92 8.12
C ASP A 20 -2.84 -5.38 7.81
N THR A 21 -1.94 -6.27 7.40
CA THR A 21 -0.58 -5.93 6.96
C THR A 21 -0.59 -5.01 5.75
N LYS A 22 -1.51 -5.18 4.79
CA LYS A 22 -1.69 -4.25 3.66
C LYS A 22 -2.01 -2.84 4.17
N ILE A 23 -2.95 -2.69 5.11
CA ILE A 23 -3.29 -1.39 5.71
C ILE A 23 -2.08 -0.81 6.45
N GLN A 24 -1.36 -1.63 7.20
CA GLN A 24 -0.16 -1.20 7.92
C GLN A 24 0.94 -0.74 6.96
N ILE A 25 1.22 -1.50 5.88
CA ILE A 25 2.16 -1.11 4.83
C ILE A 25 1.72 0.22 4.22
N TYR A 26 0.44 0.36 3.82
CA TYR A 26 -0.07 1.57 3.18
C TYR A 26 0.05 2.82 4.06
N THR A 27 -0.23 2.70 5.36
CA THR A 27 -0.16 3.79 6.34
C THR A 27 1.28 4.11 6.77
N THR A 28 2.17 3.12 6.73
CA THR A 28 3.58 3.25 7.14
C THR A 28 4.48 3.71 6.00
N VAL A 29 4.20 3.33 4.75
CA VAL A 29 4.99 3.74 3.59
C VAL A 29 4.78 5.23 3.35
N GLN A 30 5.87 5.98 3.46
CA GLN A 30 5.94 7.41 3.19
C GLN A 30 6.86 7.65 2.00
N GLY A 31 6.58 8.70 1.23
CA GLY A 31 7.41 9.06 0.06
C GLY A 31 7.07 8.30 -1.23
N LEU A 32 5.94 7.60 -1.30
CA LEU A 32 5.41 7.09 -2.56
C LEU A 32 4.70 8.22 -3.33
N SER A 33 4.79 8.17 -4.66
CA SER A 33 4.03 9.07 -5.52
C SER A 33 2.54 8.70 -5.54
N VAL A 34 1.67 9.66 -5.87
CA VAL A 34 0.22 9.42 -5.99
C VAL A 34 -0.10 8.25 -6.92
N GLU A 35 0.65 8.08 -8.01
CA GLU A 35 0.49 6.96 -8.95
C GLU A 35 0.82 5.60 -8.31
N GLN A 36 1.84 5.54 -7.46
CA GLN A 36 2.25 4.34 -6.73
C GLN A 36 1.20 3.94 -5.67
N TYR A 37 0.65 4.92 -4.95
CA TYR A 37 -0.48 4.67 -4.05
C TYR A 37 -1.72 4.14 -4.80
N LYS A 38 -2.03 4.72 -5.97
CA LYS A 38 -3.13 4.23 -6.83
C LYS A 38 -2.94 2.78 -7.26
N GLU A 39 -1.71 2.39 -7.59
CA GLU A 39 -1.37 1.01 -7.93
C GLU A 39 -1.60 0.05 -6.76
N LEU A 40 -1.22 0.42 -5.53
CA LEU A 40 -1.50 -0.38 -4.32
C LEU A 40 -3.01 -0.49 -4.06
N LEU A 41 -3.74 0.62 -4.21
CA LEU A 41 -5.21 0.63 -4.05
C LEU A 41 -5.93 -0.24 -5.07
N ARG A 42 -5.42 -0.36 -6.31
CA ARG A 42 -6.02 -1.23 -7.34
C ARG A 42 -5.98 -2.71 -7.00
N VAL A 43 -4.91 -3.16 -6.35
CA VAL A 43 -4.79 -4.55 -5.87
C VAL A 43 -5.43 -4.75 -4.49
N PHE A 44 -5.78 -3.66 -3.81
CA PHE A 44 -6.47 -3.73 -2.53
C PHE A 44 -7.98 -4.01 -2.73
N PRO A 45 -8.57 -4.97 -1.98
CA PRO A 45 -9.99 -5.26 -2.10
C PRO A 45 -10.85 -4.06 -1.66
N ILE A 46 -11.55 -3.44 -2.61
CA ILE A 46 -12.41 -2.25 -2.44
C ILE A 46 -13.36 -2.37 -1.24
N LYS A 47 -13.87 -3.58 -0.96
CA LYS A 47 -14.74 -3.88 0.20
C LYS A 47 -14.15 -3.51 1.57
N TYR A 48 -12.84 -3.32 1.66
CA TYR A 48 -12.15 -2.96 2.90
C TYR A 48 -11.53 -1.57 2.85
N LEU A 49 -11.85 -0.74 1.85
CA LEU A 49 -11.41 0.66 1.79
C LEU A 49 -11.78 1.42 3.06
N ASP A 50 -12.97 1.20 3.61
CA ASP A 50 -13.40 1.79 4.90
C ASP A 50 -12.40 1.51 6.04
N LYS A 51 -11.79 0.31 6.07
CA LYS A 51 -10.76 -0.01 7.09
C LYS A 51 -9.46 0.73 6.84
N LEU A 52 -9.08 0.90 5.58
CA LEU A 52 -7.92 1.68 5.18
C LEU A 52 -8.10 3.15 5.59
N GLU A 53 -9.26 3.73 5.27
CA GLU A 53 -9.60 5.11 5.63
C GLU A 53 -9.60 5.33 7.15
N LYS A 54 -10.18 4.41 7.92
CA LYS A 54 -10.15 4.45 9.40
C LYS A 54 -8.74 4.40 9.99
N ALA A 55 -7.81 3.71 9.34
CA ALA A 55 -6.44 3.62 9.81
C ALA A 55 -5.60 4.87 9.47
N MET A 56 -6.07 5.72 8.54
CA MET A 56 -5.44 7.01 8.23
C MET A 56 -6.03 8.19 9.02
N ALA A 57 -7.18 7.99 9.68
CA ALA A 57 -7.92 9.01 10.42
C ALA A 57 -7.29 9.35 11.79
#